data_AF-A0A6A3V0A8-F1
#
_entry.id   AF-A0A6A3V0A8-F1
#
_cell.length_a   1.000
_cell.length_b   1.000
_cell.length_c   1.000
_cell.angle_alpha   90.00
_cell.angle_beta   90.00
_cell.angle_gamma   90.00
#
_symmetry.space_group_name_H-M   'P 1'
#
loop_
_entity.id
_entity.type
_entity.pdbx_description
1 polymer ?
#
loop_
_entity_poly.entity_id
_entity_poly.type
_entity_poly.pdbx_seq_one_letter_code
_entity_poly.pdbx_strand_id
1 'polypeptide(L)'
;ASLATKFIPLPAILSRLYDFLFGVCGLSVLHFRRFDLSAQLDYANTSQLNARNFSAGVDLPPLPREPSHGDLKAALGVLGTYSEEFFDPNTRCLVSAAKDFAEELSDYEPWSSSEVKTLAFWFSNIFAAYRR
;
A
#
# COMPACT_ATOMS: atom_id res chain seq x y z
N ALA A 1 -18.29 -0.14 -7.21
CA ALA A 1 -16.91 0.05 -6.72
C ALA A 1 -16.01 0.20 -7.94
N SER A 2 -15.04 1.13 -7.92
CA SER A 2 -14.07 1.25 -9.02
C SER A 2 -13.28 -0.05 -9.16
N LEU A 3 -12.96 -0.45 -10.40
CA LEU A 3 -12.13 -1.64 -10.69
C LEU A 3 -10.68 -1.45 -10.24
N ALA A 4 -10.27 -0.22 -9.92
CA ALA A 4 -8.91 0.12 -9.48
C ALA A 4 -8.71 0.03 -7.97
N THR A 5 -9.78 0.09 -7.17
CA THR A 5 -9.69 -0.03 -5.70
C THR A 5 -9.64 -1.50 -5.30
N LYS A 6 -8.47 -2.13 -5.49
CA LYS A 6 -8.22 -3.55 -5.18
C LYS A 6 -7.68 -3.78 -3.77
N PHE A 7 -7.78 -2.81 -2.87
CA PHE A 7 -7.37 -2.87 -1.45
C PHE A 7 -8.56 -2.56 -0.54
N ILE A 8 -8.42 -2.75 0.77
CA ILE A 8 -9.47 -2.44 1.74
C ILE A 8 -9.64 -0.90 1.80
N PRO A 9 -10.77 -0.34 1.37
CA PRO A 9 -10.96 1.10 1.24
C PRO A 9 -11.32 1.74 2.60
N LEU A 10 -10.46 1.57 3.60
CA LEU A 10 -10.70 2.17 4.90
C LEU A 10 -10.58 3.70 4.81
N PRO A 11 -11.48 4.46 5.44
CA PRO A 11 -11.44 5.93 5.45
C PRO A 11 -10.05 6.51 5.77
N ALA A 12 -9.38 5.91 6.77
CA ALA A 12 -8.05 6.30 7.23
C ALA A 12 -6.95 6.08 6.18
N ILE A 13 -7.11 5.09 5.29
CA ILE A 13 -6.20 4.85 4.15
C ILE A 13 -6.54 5.82 3.03
N LEU A 14 -7.82 5.94 2.66
CA LEU A 14 -8.26 6.77 1.54
C LEU A 14 -7.94 8.25 1.74
N SER A 15 -8.20 8.80 2.93
CA SER A 15 -7.89 10.19 3.24
C SER A 15 -6.39 10.46 3.13
N ARG A 16 -5.54 9.58 3.66
CA ARG A 16 -4.09 9.72 3.56
C ARG A 16 -3.57 9.51 2.15
N LEU A 17 -4.21 8.63 1.37
CA LEU A 17 -3.84 8.37 -0.01
C LEU A 17 -4.18 9.55 -0.93
N TYR A 18 -5.33 10.18 -0.69
CA TYR A 18 -5.72 11.41 -1.38
C TYR A 18 -4.68 12.52 -1.19
N ASP A 19 -4.17 12.67 0.04
CA ASP A 19 -3.10 13.63 0.35
C ASP A 19 -1.70 13.10 0.04
N PHE A 20 -1.56 11.89 -0.55
CA PHE A 20 -0.28 11.22 -0.79
C PHE A 20 0.64 11.18 0.46
N LEU A 21 0.06 10.98 1.64
CA LEU A 21 0.72 10.98 2.96
C LEU A 21 1.45 9.64 3.24
N PHE A 22 2.54 9.37 2.53
CA PHE A 22 3.42 8.23 2.81
C PHE A 22 4.50 8.54 3.87
N GLY A 23 5.14 7.50 4.40
CA GLY A 23 6.34 7.61 5.25
C GLY A 23 6.09 7.38 6.73
N VAL A 24 6.97 7.91 7.59
CA VAL A 24 6.90 7.76 9.05
C VAL A 24 5.58 8.36 9.56
N CYS A 25 4.82 7.58 10.35
CA CYS A 25 3.48 7.92 10.84
C CYS A 25 2.41 8.12 9.73
N GLY A 26 2.73 7.79 8.48
CA GLY A 26 1.83 7.85 7.34
C GLY A 26 1.57 6.47 6.73
N LEU A 27 1.20 6.46 5.46
CA LEU A 27 1.04 5.24 4.68
C LEU A 27 2.39 4.57 4.44
N SER A 28 2.44 3.28 4.75
CA SER A 28 3.33 2.33 4.11
C SER A 28 2.71 1.77 2.83
N VAL A 29 3.54 1.42 1.84
CA VAL A 29 3.12 0.66 0.65
C VAL A 29 2.43 -0.66 1.02
N LEU A 30 2.77 -1.29 2.15
CA LEU A 30 2.15 -2.53 2.60
C LEU A 30 0.69 -2.39 3.06
N HIS A 31 0.14 -1.17 3.19
CA HIS A 31 -1.30 -0.99 3.40
C HIS A 31 -2.12 -1.35 2.15
N PHE A 32 -1.51 -1.39 0.97
CA PHE A 32 -2.17 -1.68 -0.31
C PHE A 32 -2.25 -3.18 -0.59
N ARG A 33 -2.50 -4.00 0.43
CA ARG A 33 -2.71 -5.44 0.25
C ARG A 33 -3.93 -5.69 -0.63
N ARG A 34 -3.81 -6.64 -1.55
CA ARG A 34 -4.91 -7.07 -2.41
C ARG A 34 -6.09 -7.58 -1.57
N PHE A 35 -7.27 -7.06 -1.85
CA PHE A 35 -8.53 -7.44 -1.19
C PHE A 35 -9.31 -8.47 -2.03
N ASP A 36 -8.66 -9.61 -2.25
CA ASP A 36 -9.27 -10.76 -2.94
C ASP A 36 -10.30 -11.49 -2.05
N LEU A 37 -10.86 -12.59 -2.57
CA LEU A 37 -11.88 -13.37 -1.87
C LEU A 37 -11.39 -13.87 -0.49
N SER A 38 -10.13 -14.30 -0.39
CA SER A 38 -9.58 -14.76 0.89
C SER A 38 -9.53 -13.60 1.88
N ALA A 39 -8.96 -12.46 1.46
CA ALA A 39 -8.87 -11.28 2.30
C ALA A 39 -10.26 -10.74 2.71
N GLN A 40 -11.27 -10.86 1.85
CA GLN A 40 -12.65 -10.50 2.16
C GLN A 40 -13.27 -11.40 3.23
N LEU A 41 -13.04 -12.72 3.15
CA LEU A 41 -13.51 -13.69 4.15
C LEU A 41 -12.82 -13.46 5.50
N ASP A 42 -11.51 -13.24 5.51
CA ASP A 42 -10.76 -12.92 6.73
C ASP A 42 -11.25 -11.62 7.37
N TYR A 43 -11.47 -10.59 6.54
CA TYR A 43 -11.98 -9.30 7.00
C TYR A 43 -13.40 -9.39 7.57
N ALA A 44 -14.29 -10.18 6.96
CA ALA A 44 -15.65 -10.38 7.45
C ALA A 44 -15.69 -11.00 8.85
N ASN A 45 -14.67 -11.79 9.21
CA ASN A 45 -14.54 -12.46 10.50
C ASN A 45 -13.86 -11.59 11.58
N THR A 46 -13.32 -10.42 11.22
CA THR A 46 -12.61 -9.54 12.17
C THR A 46 -13.52 -8.37 12.56
N SER A 47 -13.78 -8.17 13.86
CA SER A 47 -14.72 -7.16 14.35
C SER A 47 -14.48 -5.79 13.70
N GLN A 48 -15.53 -5.25 13.08
CA GLN A 48 -15.51 -4.13 12.13
C GLN A 48 -14.60 -2.97 12.54
N LEU A 49 -13.53 -2.73 11.76
CA LEU A 49 -12.88 -1.43 11.73
C LEU A 49 -13.94 -0.40 11.33
N ASN A 50 -14.03 0.70 12.09
CA ASN A 50 -15.12 1.67 11.96
C ASN A 50 -15.02 2.42 10.63
N ALA A 51 -15.64 1.86 9.59
CA ALA A 51 -15.62 2.38 8.21
C ALA A 51 -16.36 3.73 8.03
N ARG A 52 -16.83 4.33 9.12
CA ARG A 52 -17.51 5.63 9.15
C ARG A 52 -16.63 6.76 9.69
N ASN A 53 -15.44 6.47 10.19
CA ASN A 53 -14.59 7.48 10.82
C ASN A 53 -13.48 7.97 9.86
N PHE A 54 -13.63 9.19 9.34
CA PHE A 54 -12.67 9.87 8.45
C PHE A 54 -11.73 10.82 9.21
N SER A 55 -11.70 10.79 10.53
CA SER A 55 -10.81 11.67 11.31
C SER A 55 -9.33 11.36 11.00
N ALA A 56 -8.53 12.41 10.88
CA ALA A 56 -7.08 12.29 10.69
C ALA A 56 -6.37 11.55 11.84
N GLY A 57 -7.00 11.48 13.02
CA GLY A 57 -6.51 10.76 14.20
C GLY A 57 -6.86 9.27 14.22
N VAL A 58 -7.52 8.72 13.19
CA VAL A 58 -7.81 7.28 13.12
C VAL A 58 -6.54 6.50 12.82
N ASP A 59 -6.26 5.52 13.65
CA ASP A 59 -5.13 4.61 13.49
C ASP A 59 -5.21 3.86 12.14
N LEU A 60 -4.05 3.72 11.50
CA LEU A 60 -3.93 2.89 10.32
C LEU A 60 -4.00 1.41 10.74
N PRO A 61 -4.52 0.53 9.86
CA PRO A 61 -4.45 -0.91 10.10
C PRO A 61 -3.01 -1.35 10.33
N PRO A 62 -2.80 -2.33 11.23
CA PRO A 62 -1.46 -2.88 11.44
C PRO A 62 -0.93 -3.50 10.13
N LEU A 63 0.35 -3.30 9.88
CA LEU A 63 1.04 -3.93 8.75
C LEU A 63 1.22 -5.44 8.98
N PRO A 64 1.37 -6.23 7.91
CA PRO A 64 1.71 -7.64 8.03
C PRO A 64 2.96 -7.83 8.91
N ARG A 65 2.90 -8.80 9.84
CA ARG A 65 4.02 -9.08 10.75
C ARG A 65 5.19 -9.72 10.02
N GLU A 66 4.93 -10.54 9.02
CA GLU A 66 5.95 -11.26 8.25
C GLU A 66 5.66 -11.12 6.74
N PRO A 67 5.83 -9.93 6.14
CA PRO A 67 5.64 -9.77 4.71
C PRO A 67 6.71 -10.53 3.93
N SER A 68 6.29 -11.12 2.82
CA SER A 68 7.15 -11.68 1.78
C SER A 68 7.45 -10.66 0.68
N HIS A 69 8.47 -10.91 -0.13
CA HIS A 69 8.74 -10.08 -1.30
C HIS A 69 7.54 -10.02 -2.27
N GLY A 70 6.83 -11.14 -2.43
CA GLY A 70 5.58 -11.21 -3.19
C GLY A 70 4.48 -10.29 -2.66
N ASP A 71 4.36 -10.12 -1.33
CA ASP A 71 3.39 -9.18 -0.74
C ASP A 71 3.73 -7.73 -1.09
N LEU A 72 5.01 -7.36 -1.08
CA LEU A 72 5.48 -6.03 -1.46
C LEU A 72 5.15 -5.73 -2.92
N LYS A 73 5.47 -6.65 -3.83
CA LYS A 73 5.16 -6.54 -5.26
C LYS A 73 3.66 -6.43 -5.52
N ALA A 74 2.88 -7.31 -4.88
CA ALA A 74 1.43 -7.26 -4.98
C ALA A 74 0.87 -5.92 -4.51
N ALA A 75 1.39 -5.38 -3.40
CA ALA A 75 0.94 -4.11 -2.86
C ALA A 75 1.27 -2.91 -3.77
N LEU A 76 2.47 -2.88 -4.34
CA LEU A 76 2.85 -1.88 -5.35
C LEU A 76 2.03 -2.02 -6.63
N GLY A 77 1.69 -3.24 -7.05
CA GLY A 77 0.79 -3.49 -8.18
C GLY A 77 -0.65 -3.00 -7.95
N VAL A 78 -1.16 -3.14 -6.72
CA VAL A 78 -2.48 -2.61 -6.32
C VAL A 78 -2.46 -1.09 -6.30
N LEU A 79 -1.44 -0.48 -5.68
CA LEU A 79 -1.25 0.97 -5.69
C LEU A 79 -1.11 1.51 -7.13
N GLY A 80 -0.37 0.80 -8.00
CA GLY A 80 -0.23 1.13 -9.42
C GLY A 80 -1.54 1.08 -10.19
N THR A 81 -2.41 0.10 -9.89
CA THR A 81 -3.75 0.08 -10.49
C THR A 81 -4.56 1.31 -10.07
N TYR A 82 -4.50 1.68 -8.79
CA TYR A 82 -5.18 2.86 -8.28
C TYR A 82 -4.60 4.15 -8.88
N SER A 83 -3.28 4.27 -9.01
CA SER A 83 -2.64 5.47 -9.52
C SER A 83 -3.08 5.81 -10.93
N GLU A 84 -3.31 4.81 -11.79
CA GLU A 84 -3.75 5.03 -13.17
C GLU A 84 -5.09 5.75 -13.29
N GLU A 85 -5.99 5.57 -12.32
CA GLU A 85 -7.32 6.20 -12.34
C GLU A 85 -7.33 7.55 -11.63
N PHE A 86 -6.54 7.72 -10.56
CA PHE A 86 -6.73 8.84 -9.62
C PHE A 86 -5.57 9.83 -9.52
N PHE A 87 -4.36 9.49 -9.98
CA PHE A 87 -3.19 10.35 -9.83
C PHE A 87 -2.78 11.07 -11.11
N ASP A 88 -2.11 12.21 -10.95
CA ASP A 88 -1.55 12.98 -12.06
C ASP A 88 -0.43 12.20 -12.77
N PRO A 89 -0.08 12.55 -14.01
CA PRO A 89 0.93 11.83 -14.80
C PRO A 89 2.28 11.63 -14.11
N ASN A 90 2.76 12.61 -13.32
CA ASN A 90 4.07 12.51 -12.68
C ASN A 90 4.04 11.49 -11.53
N THR A 91 2.99 11.55 -10.71
CA THR A 91 2.80 10.61 -9.60
C THR A 91 2.60 9.18 -10.11
N ARG A 92 1.88 9.01 -11.24
CA ARG A 92 1.77 7.71 -11.92
C ARG A 92 3.11 7.16 -12.38
N CYS A 93 3.95 7.99 -12.98
CA CYS A 93 5.29 7.60 -13.41
C CYS A 93 6.13 7.10 -12.23
N LEU A 94 6.09 7.80 -11.09
CA LEU A 94 6.80 7.38 -9.88
C LEU A 94 6.30 6.02 -9.36
N VAL A 95 4.98 5.82 -9.26
CA VAL A 95 4.42 4.55 -8.79
C VAL A 95 4.73 3.41 -9.75
N SER A 96 4.71 3.66 -11.06
CA SER A 96 5.12 2.68 -12.07
C SER A 96 6.58 2.29 -11.92
N ALA A 97 7.48 3.27 -11.80
CA ALA A 97 8.91 3.00 -11.59
C ALA A 97 9.17 2.20 -10.31
N ALA A 98 8.45 2.50 -9.22
CA ALA A 98 8.55 1.74 -7.98
C ALA A 98 8.07 0.30 -8.13
N LYS A 99 6.98 0.08 -8.87
CA LYS A 99 6.47 -1.26 -9.20
C LYS A 99 7.48 -2.05 -10.03
N ASP A 100 8.02 -1.44 -11.09
CA ASP A 100 8.98 -2.09 -11.98
C ASP A 100 10.27 -2.44 -11.22
N PHE A 101 10.77 -1.53 -10.38
CA PHE A 101 11.92 -1.79 -9.52
C PHE A 101 11.66 -2.94 -8.54
N ALA A 102 10.47 -3.05 -7.96
CA ALA A 102 10.14 -4.19 -7.10
C ALA A 102 10.08 -5.52 -7.86
N GLU A 103 9.71 -5.52 -9.14
CA GLU A 103 9.83 -6.73 -9.97
C GLU A 103 11.30 -7.10 -10.24
N GLU A 104 12.16 -6.13 -10.55
CA GLU A 104 13.60 -6.35 -10.73
C GLU A 104 14.28 -6.93 -9.48
N LEU A 105 13.80 -6.57 -8.28
CA LEU A 105 14.29 -7.15 -7.02
C LEU A 105 14.03 -8.66 -6.90
N SER A 106 13.19 -9.25 -7.75
CA SER A 106 12.95 -10.71 -7.76
C SER A 106 14.20 -11.49 -8.15
N ASP A 107 15.09 -10.90 -8.95
CA ASP A 107 16.34 -11.52 -9.38
C ASP A 107 17.34 -11.74 -8.22
N TYR A 108 17.09 -11.10 -7.08
CA TYR A 108 17.93 -11.16 -5.88
C TYR A 108 17.29 -11.96 -4.74
N GLU A 109 16.23 -12.73 -5.02
CA GLU A 109 15.65 -13.66 -4.05
C GLU A 109 16.66 -14.74 -3.59
N PRO A 110 16.52 -15.29 -2.36
CA PRO A 110 15.42 -15.07 -1.41
C PRO A 110 15.63 -13.86 -0.49
N TRP A 111 14.52 -13.17 -0.18
CA TRP A 111 14.48 -12.07 0.79
C TRP A 111 13.88 -12.53 2.12
N SER A 112 14.52 -12.18 3.23
CA SER A 112 13.94 -12.33 4.56
C SER A 112 12.83 -11.30 4.80
N SER A 113 11.92 -11.61 5.73
CA SER A 113 10.85 -10.68 6.07
C SER A 113 11.34 -9.34 6.64
N SER A 114 12.49 -9.34 7.32
CA SER A 114 13.11 -8.12 7.83
C SER A 114 13.62 -7.22 6.70
N GLU A 115 14.22 -7.81 5.66
CA GLU A 115 14.65 -7.07 4.46
C GLU A 115 13.45 -6.52 3.71
N VAL A 116 12.37 -7.29 3.56
CA VAL A 116 11.12 -6.83 2.92
C VAL A 116 10.51 -5.65 3.68
N LYS A 117 10.49 -5.68 5.02
CA LYS A 117 10.05 -4.52 5.83
C LYS A 117 10.91 -3.29 5.58
N THR A 118 12.23 -3.48 5.45
CA THR A 118 13.18 -2.40 5.19
C THR A 118 12.96 -1.80 3.79
N LEU A 119 12.74 -2.64 2.78
CA LEU A 119 12.38 -2.22 1.42
C LEU A 119 11.05 -1.47 1.41
N ALA A 120 10.01 -2.00 2.04
CA ALA A 120 8.71 -1.34 2.15
C ALA A 120 8.82 0.04 2.82
N PHE A 121 9.62 0.14 3.88
CA PHE A 121 9.91 1.41 4.55
C PHE A 121 10.63 2.37 3.62
N TRP A 122 11.63 1.90 2.88
CA TRP A 122 12.37 2.71 1.89
C TRP A 122 11.43 3.25 0.79
N PHE A 123 10.63 2.40 0.13
CA PHE A 123 9.65 2.83 -0.87
C PHE A 123 8.69 3.89 -0.33
N SER A 124 8.18 3.68 0.89
CA SER A 124 7.24 4.61 1.52
C SER A 124 7.89 5.98 1.78
N ASN A 125 9.17 6.02 2.15
CA ASN A 125 9.88 7.28 2.33
C ASN A 125 10.25 7.96 1.01
N ILE A 126 10.51 7.20 -0.07
CA ILE A 126 10.67 7.78 -1.41
C ILE A 126 9.37 8.50 -1.84
N PHE A 127 8.22 7.87 -1.65
CA PHE A 127 6.92 8.51 -1.92
C PHE A 127 6.68 9.73 -1.03
N ALA A 128 7.05 9.65 0.25
CA ALA A 128 6.97 10.78 1.18
C ALA A 128 7.85 11.96 0.73
N ALA A 129 9.03 11.68 0.21
CA ALA A 129 9.97 12.69 -0.28
C ALA A 129 9.49 13.33 -1.59
N TYR A 130 8.87 12.56 -2.49
CA TYR A 130 8.33 13.08 -3.75
C TYR A 130 7.25 14.15 -3.55
N ARG A 131 6.45 14.06 -2.48
CA ARG A 131 5.44 15.07 -2.17
C ARG A 131 6.04 16.45 -1.81
N ARG A 132 7.29 16.48 -1.32
CA ARG A 132 7.92 17.68 -0.76
C ARG A 132 8.49 18.61 -1.83
#